data_AF-A0A359LUN7-F1
#
_entry.id   AF-A0A359LUN7-F1
#
_cell.length_a   1.000
_cell.length_b   1.000
_cell.length_c   1.000
_cell.angle_alpha   90.00
_cell.angle_beta   90.00
_cell.angle_gamma   90.00
#
_symmetry.space_group_name_H-M   'P 1'
#
loop_
_entity.id
_entity.type
_entity.pdbx_description
1 polymer ?
#
loop_
_entity_poly.entity_id
_entity_poly.type
_entity_poly.pdbx_seq_one_letter_code
_entity_poly.pdbx_strand_id
1 'polypeptide(L)'
;WIENLRASPAMEMRGWSTVLAGKYLASASTGDPLRTPSSIPSGRNLHDFDPALIPTKAAWEMGKKLGDDMLARFKRERGHVPEKISMVLWYGETIRHQGAMESEALYLMGVEPKWNSRGIVDSFRVIPEAELGRPRIDVVFTIAGIYRDGLADKILLLDKASKLAAAAERGNNAIQRHTDEITKQLTTDGVDATLAAKLASARTFGSAPGDYGAGISKIAKQSKDAGNAAGVADVYTNFMGHAYSADLWGQQNQKAFQQHLTGNEAILHSRSTSVYGVLDNDDFFEFAGGLNVASKAANGGAAPAFYVNDVRRRGRESVEGIQTFIANELNGRYWNPKWIEEMKKGGYAGAREIIDNLENLYGWQMTSAEHMDGTFWQNSYDVYVADKHGLELEKFFEKENPHVRQMMLARMLEVDRQGVHKFSDADRARLVREYVTSVNRVGVSCSANTCGNAKLLDYVRTEAPLISGLGQMELQKYMQTVTRATTGRPASQPGSRITEVSRWQSPPAMNQPAQNRASKVQPVTGYRMEEKILSAPAQSSSDNLHPQPYGYLLLAGLVGAGIVREVGRSKTPAR
;
A
#
# COMPACT_ATOMS: atom_id res chain seq x y z
N TRP A 1 5.34 27.13 -9.77
CA TRP A 1 5.02 25.68 -9.88
C TRP A 1 5.37 25.13 -11.26
N ILE A 2 4.73 25.57 -12.36
CA ILE A 2 5.02 25.06 -13.72
C ILE A 2 6.50 25.19 -14.11
N GLU A 3 7.13 26.30 -13.76
CA GLU A 3 8.57 26.50 -13.99
C GLU A 3 9.43 25.44 -13.30
N ASN A 4 9.19 25.19 -12.01
CA ASN A 4 9.86 24.12 -11.25
C ASN A 4 9.62 22.74 -11.88
N LEU A 5 8.40 22.47 -12.35
CA LEU A 5 8.07 21.21 -13.02
C LEU A 5 8.84 21.05 -14.34
N ARG A 6 8.99 22.13 -15.12
CA ARG A 6 9.78 22.12 -16.36
C ARG A 6 11.28 21.99 -16.09
N ALA A 7 11.76 22.53 -14.97
CA ALA A 7 13.16 22.43 -14.56
C ALA A 7 13.53 21.04 -14.01
N SER A 8 12.56 20.27 -13.53
CA SER A 8 12.74 18.97 -12.88
C SER A 8 13.66 17.99 -13.65
N PRO A 9 13.46 17.68 -14.94
CA PRO A 9 14.33 16.71 -15.63
C PRO A 9 15.81 17.13 -15.67
N ALA A 10 16.09 18.41 -15.90
CA ALA A 10 17.45 18.93 -15.87
C ALA A 10 18.03 18.93 -14.45
N MET A 11 17.19 19.18 -13.44
CA MET A 11 17.58 19.07 -12.03
C MET A 11 17.88 17.63 -11.62
N GLU A 12 17.14 16.63 -12.10
CA GLU A 12 17.38 15.21 -11.85
C GLU A 12 18.76 14.78 -12.35
N MET A 13 19.10 15.13 -13.60
CA MET A 13 20.41 14.82 -14.17
C MET A 13 21.55 15.49 -13.40
N ARG A 14 21.37 16.76 -13.01
CA ARG A 14 22.35 17.48 -12.18
C ARG A 14 22.49 16.88 -10.78
N GLY A 15 21.37 16.49 -10.17
CA GLY A 15 21.36 15.85 -8.85
C GLY A 15 22.13 14.54 -8.87
N TRP A 16 21.89 13.71 -9.89
CA TRP A 16 22.63 12.47 -10.12
C TRP A 16 24.14 12.71 -10.28
N SER A 17 24.56 13.66 -11.12
CA SER A 17 25.98 14.02 -11.26
C SER A 17 26.61 14.55 -9.96
N THR A 18 25.84 15.28 -9.15
CA THR A 18 26.29 15.80 -7.85
C THR A 18 26.60 14.67 -6.88
N VAL A 19 25.70 13.69 -6.77
CA VAL A 19 25.88 12.52 -5.90
C VAL A 19 27.06 11.66 -6.37
N LEU A 20 27.18 11.41 -7.68
CA LEU A 20 28.32 10.64 -8.23
C LEU A 20 29.67 11.33 -8.01
N ALA A 21 29.69 12.67 -7.92
CA ALA A 21 30.89 13.42 -7.57
C ALA A 21 31.18 13.43 -6.05
N GLY A 22 30.43 12.68 -5.23
CA GLY A 22 30.57 12.65 -3.78
C GLY A 22 30.17 13.97 -3.09
N LYS A 23 29.35 14.79 -3.76
CA LYS A 23 28.95 16.11 -3.24
C LYS A 23 27.59 16.04 -2.56
N TYR A 24 27.38 16.97 -1.63
CA TYR A 24 26.10 17.13 -0.95
C TYR A 24 24.99 17.50 -1.95
N LEU A 25 23.89 16.75 -1.90
CA LEU A 25 22.65 17.05 -2.61
C LEU A 25 21.64 17.66 -1.64
N ALA A 26 21.15 18.85 -1.96
CA ALA A 26 20.18 19.56 -1.13
C ALA A 26 18.93 18.71 -0.88
N SER A 27 18.42 18.77 0.35
CA SER A 27 17.23 18.01 0.74
C SER A 27 15.92 18.73 0.39
N ALA A 28 14.84 17.97 0.28
CA ALA A 28 13.51 18.48 0.02
C ALA A 28 12.42 17.60 0.62
N SER A 29 11.29 18.19 0.98
CA SER A 29 10.13 17.41 1.41
C SER A 29 9.60 16.57 0.25
N THR A 30 9.31 15.30 0.51
CA THR A 30 8.56 14.45 -0.40
C THR A 30 7.06 14.76 -0.34
N GLY A 31 6.30 14.23 -1.29
CA GLY A 31 4.84 14.34 -1.31
C GLY A 31 4.26 14.54 -2.71
N ASP A 32 2.94 14.41 -2.79
CA ASP A 32 2.18 14.73 -4.00
C ASP A 32 2.43 16.21 -4.37
N PRO A 33 2.90 16.54 -5.59
CA PRO A 33 3.28 17.91 -5.96
C PRO A 33 2.11 18.89 -6.04
N LEU A 34 0.86 18.42 -6.02
CA LEU A 34 -0.34 19.24 -5.90
C LEU A 34 -0.65 19.59 -4.44
N ARG A 35 -0.34 18.69 -3.50
CA ARG A 35 -0.51 18.91 -2.05
C ARG A 35 0.69 19.60 -1.41
N THR A 36 1.89 19.25 -1.86
CA THR A 36 3.19 19.75 -1.42
C THR A 36 3.93 20.40 -2.60
N PRO A 37 3.54 21.60 -3.06
CA PRO A 37 4.19 22.27 -4.19
C PRO A 37 5.70 22.46 -4.03
N SER A 38 6.20 22.50 -2.80
CA SER A 38 7.63 22.59 -2.46
C SER A 38 8.40 21.31 -2.75
N SER A 39 7.74 20.18 -3.07
CA SER A 39 8.40 18.93 -3.47
C SER A 39 9.07 19.04 -4.86
N ILE A 40 8.65 20.01 -5.69
CA ILE A 40 9.29 20.33 -6.97
C ILE A 40 10.10 21.64 -6.93
N PRO A 41 11.25 21.74 -7.64
CA PRO A 41 11.75 20.80 -8.64
C PRO A 41 12.26 19.49 -8.00
N SER A 42 12.21 18.41 -8.77
CA SER A 42 12.79 17.12 -8.40
C SER A 42 14.32 17.16 -8.51
N GLY A 43 14.99 16.01 -8.39
CA GLY A 43 16.47 15.94 -8.38
C GLY A 43 17.10 16.41 -7.08
N ARG A 44 16.38 16.28 -5.95
CA ARG A 44 16.82 16.61 -4.59
C ARG A 44 16.76 15.38 -3.70
N ASN A 45 17.44 15.40 -2.56
CA ASN A 45 17.40 14.32 -1.58
C ASN A 45 16.11 14.40 -0.75
N LEU A 46 15.15 13.52 -1.03
CA LEU A 46 13.82 13.61 -0.45
C LEU A 46 13.78 13.13 1.01
N HIS A 47 13.02 13.82 1.85
CA HIS A 47 12.71 13.42 3.23
C HIS A 47 11.22 13.63 3.54
N ASP A 48 10.71 12.89 4.51
CA ASP A 48 9.33 12.99 4.97
C ASP A 48 9.13 14.11 6.00
N PHE A 49 7.86 14.31 6.36
CA PHE A 49 7.43 15.13 7.48
C PHE A 49 7.79 14.47 8.81
N ASP A 50 8.00 15.26 9.88
CA ASP A 50 8.26 14.74 11.22
C ASP A 50 7.08 13.88 11.71
N PRO A 51 7.25 12.54 11.85
CA PRO A 51 6.15 11.67 12.22
C PRO A 51 5.65 11.93 13.64
N ALA A 52 6.42 12.56 14.54
CA ALA A 52 5.97 12.85 15.91
C ALA A 52 4.75 13.78 15.95
N LEU A 53 4.57 14.60 14.92
CA LEU A 53 3.45 15.55 14.80
C LEU A 53 2.15 14.92 14.28
N ILE A 54 2.17 13.63 13.91
CA ILE A 54 1.00 12.88 13.44
C ILE A 54 0.27 12.24 14.64
N PRO A 55 -1.08 12.28 14.71
CA PRO A 55 -1.97 13.06 13.85
C PRO A 55 -1.90 14.56 14.16
N THR A 56 -1.99 15.39 13.13
CA THR A 56 -2.08 16.85 13.31
C THR A 56 -3.49 17.28 13.75
N LYS A 57 -3.64 18.48 14.32
CA LYS A 57 -4.97 19.03 14.65
C LYS A 57 -5.89 19.17 13.42
N ALA A 58 -5.33 19.47 12.26
CA ALA A 58 -6.10 19.54 11.02
C ALA A 58 -6.55 18.15 10.56
N ALA A 59 -5.69 17.14 10.69
CA ALA A 59 -6.04 15.75 10.43
C ALA A 59 -7.10 15.24 11.41
N TRP A 60 -7.12 15.73 12.66
CA TRP A 60 -8.17 15.42 13.63
C TRP A 60 -9.56 15.87 13.16
N GLU A 61 -9.71 17.13 12.76
CA GLU A 61 -10.99 17.62 12.26
C GLU A 61 -11.41 16.91 10.97
N MET A 62 -10.45 16.58 10.09
CA MET A 62 -10.71 15.77 8.89
C MET A 62 -11.18 14.36 9.26
N GLY A 63 -10.51 13.69 10.20
CA GLY A 63 -10.84 12.34 10.65
C GLY A 63 -12.22 12.26 11.31
N LYS A 64 -12.61 13.27 12.09
CA LYS A 64 -13.98 13.39 12.62
C LYS A 64 -15.02 13.42 11.51
N LYS A 65 -14.82 14.31 10.52
CA LYS A 65 -15.72 14.43 9.37
C LYS A 65 -15.83 13.12 8.60
N LEU A 66 -14.70 12.47 8.31
CA LEU A 66 -14.68 11.19 7.60
C LEU A 66 -15.42 10.10 8.38
N GLY A 67 -15.22 10.03 9.70
CA GLY A 67 -15.92 9.09 10.56
C GLY A 67 -17.43 9.31 10.57
N ASP A 68 -17.89 10.56 10.70
CA ASP A 68 -19.32 10.89 10.62
C ASP A 68 -19.91 10.55 9.23
N ASP A 69 -19.19 10.88 8.16
CA ASP A 69 -19.62 10.58 6.79
C ASP A 69 -19.72 9.06 6.54
N MET A 70 -18.74 8.29 7.04
CA MET A 70 -18.74 6.83 6.93
C MET A 70 -19.90 6.22 7.71
N LEU A 71 -20.11 6.63 8.96
CA LEU A 71 -21.22 6.14 9.78
C LEU A 71 -22.58 6.49 9.16
N ALA A 72 -22.74 7.71 8.67
CA ALA A 72 -23.96 8.14 7.99
C ALA A 72 -24.20 7.33 6.71
N ARG A 73 -23.15 7.06 5.93
CA ARG A 73 -23.22 6.22 4.74
C ARG A 73 -23.60 4.78 5.08
N PHE A 74 -22.88 4.16 6.00
CA PHE A 74 -23.13 2.78 6.43
C PHE A 74 -24.56 2.63 6.95
N LYS A 75 -25.05 3.60 7.76
CA LYS A 75 -26.43 3.60 8.25
C LYS A 75 -27.48 3.73 7.14
N ARG A 76 -27.22 4.52 6.09
CA ARG A 76 -28.11 4.57 4.92
C ARG A 76 -28.14 3.25 4.15
N GLU A 77 -27.00 2.58 4.04
CA GLU A 77 -26.86 1.34 3.26
C GLU A 77 -27.32 0.10 4.04
N ARG A 78 -27.19 0.08 5.37
CA ARG A 78 -27.39 -1.12 6.22
C ARG A 78 -28.41 -0.93 7.35
N GLY A 79 -28.85 0.29 7.62
CA GLY A 79 -29.90 0.59 8.61
C GLY A 79 -29.42 0.77 10.06
N HIS A 80 -28.16 0.49 10.36
CA HIS A 80 -27.56 0.65 11.69
C HIS A 80 -26.14 1.22 11.61
N VAL A 81 -25.48 1.46 12.75
CA VAL A 81 -24.04 1.75 12.81
C VAL A 81 -23.27 0.43 12.98
N PRO A 82 -22.05 0.30 12.44
CA PRO A 82 -21.26 -0.91 12.61
C PRO A 82 -20.75 -1.01 14.05
N GLU A 83 -20.64 -2.20 14.62
CA GLU A 83 -19.96 -2.42 15.90
C GLU A 83 -18.45 -2.62 15.72
N LYS A 84 -18.04 -3.14 14.54
CA LYS A 84 -16.64 -3.40 14.20
C LYS A 84 -16.31 -3.05 12.76
N ILE A 85 -15.18 -2.39 12.56
CA ILE A 85 -14.62 -2.08 11.25
C ILE A 85 -13.13 -2.40 11.22
N SER A 86 -12.56 -2.46 10.01
CA SER A 86 -11.13 -2.59 9.81
C SER A 86 -10.58 -1.44 8.95
N MET A 87 -9.37 -1.00 9.25
CA MET A 87 -8.66 0.04 8.51
C MET A 87 -7.30 -0.43 8.03
N VAL A 88 -6.97 -0.13 6.77
CA VAL A 88 -5.63 -0.37 6.21
C VAL A 88 -4.80 0.92 6.32
N LEU A 89 -3.64 0.84 6.99
CA LEU A 89 -2.74 1.97 7.20
C LEU A 89 -1.42 1.78 6.45
N TRP A 90 -1.08 2.75 5.61
CA TRP A 90 0.15 2.79 4.82
C TRP A 90 0.95 4.04 5.15
N TYR A 91 2.27 3.89 5.31
CA TYR A 91 3.17 5.00 5.59
C TYR A 91 2.98 6.18 4.62
N GLY A 92 3.03 5.92 3.31
CA GLY A 92 2.94 6.98 2.30
C GLY A 92 1.60 7.73 2.29
N GLU A 93 0.50 7.06 2.65
CA GLU A 93 -0.80 7.71 2.82
C GLU A 93 -0.82 8.52 4.12
N THR A 94 -0.40 7.93 5.24
CA THR A 94 -0.34 8.58 6.56
C THR A 94 0.49 9.86 6.55
N ILE A 95 1.65 9.87 5.89
CA ILE A 95 2.46 11.08 5.74
C ILE A 95 1.72 12.16 4.93
N ARG A 96 1.05 11.81 3.83
CA ARG A 96 0.38 12.80 2.94
C ARG A 96 -0.89 13.38 3.54
N HIS A 97 -1.67 12.59 4.27
CA HIS A 97 -2.87 13.05 4.98
C HIS A 97 -2.60 13.39 6.45
N GLN A 98 -1.35 13.32 6.90
CA GLN A 98 -0.87 13.77 8.22
C GLN A 98 -1.65 13.19 9.41
N GLY A 99 -2.11 11.94 9.30
CA GLY A 99 -2.84 11.27 10.37
C GLY A 99 -4.37 11.25 10.29
N ALA A 100 -4.98 11.56 9.13
CA ALA A 100 -6.44 11.59 8.99
C ALA A 100 -7.11 10.25 9.31
N MET A 101 -6.57 9.12 8.83
CA MET A 101 -7.11 7.77 9.13
C MET A 101 -6.96 7.41 10.61
N GLU A 102 -5.82 7.72 11.21
CA GLU A 102 -5.56 7.52 12.64
C GLU A 102 -6.53 8.37 13.47
N SER A 103 -6.78 9.62 13.05
CA SER A 103 -7.75 10.50 13.67
C SER A 103 -9.18 10.00 13.57
N GLU A 104 -9.57 9.48 12.40
CA GLU A 104 -10.87 8.85 12.20
C GLU A 104 -11.04 7.66 13.14
N ALA A 105 -10.03 6.79 13.24
CA ALA A 105 -10.06 5.66 14.14
C ALA A 105 -10.21 6.07 15.61
N LEU A 106 -9.41 7.05 16.06
CA LEU A 106 -9.51 7.62 17.40
C LEU A 106 -10.93 8.15 17.67
N TYR A 107 -11.49 8.92 16.74
CA TYR A 107 -12.84 9.44 16.86
C TYR A 107 -13.89 8.34 16.92
N LEU A 108 -13.82 7.32 16.04
CA LEU A 108 -14.74 6.18 16.02
C LEU A 108 -14.70 5.37 17.33
N MET A 109 -13.52 5.17 17.91
CA MET A 109 -13.34 4.59 19.25
C MET A 109 -13.81 5.52 20.39
N GLY A 110 -14.09 6.80 20.09
CA GLY A 110 -14.53 7.80 21.06
C GLY A 110 -13.41 8.32 21.94
N VAL A 111 -12.22 8.48 21.37
CA VAL A 111 -11.01 8.99 22.04
C VAL A 111 -10.52 10.24 21.30
N GLU A 112 -10.35 11.32 22.04
CA GLU A 112 -9.81 12.59 21.51
C GLU A 112 -8.32 12.71 21.86
N PRO A 113 -7.42 12.88 20.88
CA PRO A 113 -6.01 13.17 21.13
C PRO A 113 -5.83 14.57 21.74
N LYS A 114 -4.84 14.70 22.62
CA LYS A 114 -4.41 15.98 23.20
C LYS A 114 -2.97 16.25 22.81
N TRP A 115 -2.73 17.47 22.32
CA TRP A 115 -1.42 17.91 21.85
C TRP A 115 -0.77 18.83 22.86
N ASN A 116 0.53 18.65 23.07
CA ASN A 116 1.35 19.61 23.80
C ASN A 116 1.62 20.87 22.97
N SER A 117 2.38 21.80 23.54
CA SER A 117 2.76 23.06 22.90
C SER A 117 3.57 22.90 21.61
N ARG A 118 4.18 21.73 21.38
CA ARG A 118 4.93 21.41 20.15
C ARG A 118 4.06 20.78 19.07
N GLY A 119 2.78 20.53 19.34
CA GLY A 119 1.88 19.87 18.40
C GLY A 119 2.07 18.35 18.33
N ILE A 120 2.66 17.75 19.36
CA ILE A 120 2.80 16.29 19.50
C ILE A 120 1.69 15.77 20.40
N VAL A 121 1.06 14.66 20.01
CA VAL A 121 0.08 13.96 20.87
C VAL A 121 0.79 13.30 22.03
N ASP A 122 0.45 13.66 23.27
CA ASP A 122 1.05 13.08 24.48
C ASP A 122 0.02 12.36 25.38
N SER A 123 -1.26 12.68 25.21
CA SER A 123 -2.33 12.21 26.05
C SER A 123 -3.64 12.14 25.28
N PHE A 124 -4.65 11.55 25.91
CA PHE A 124 -5.96 11.33 25.33
C PHE A 124 -7.05 11.73 26.33
N ARG A 125 -8.18 12.20 25.81
CA ARG A 125 -9.43 12.34 26.56
C ARG A 125 -10.43 11.32 26.00
N VAL A 126 -10.99 10.49 26.87
CA VAL A 126 -12.16 9.69 26.53
C VAL A 126 -13.34 10.63 26.33
N ILE A 127 -13.98 10.58 25.15
CA ILE A 127 -15.21 11.32 24.87
C ILE A 127 -16.34 10.58 25.59
N PRO A 128 -17.07 11.21 26.53
CA PRO A 128 -18.21 10.57 27.21
C PRO A 128 -19.30 10.13 26.21
N GLU A 129 -20.00 9.03 26.47
CA GLU A 129 -21.04 8.50 25.55
C GLU A 129 -22.11 9.55 25.20
N ALA A 130 -22.52 10.37 26.18
CA ALA A 130 -23.49 11.45 25.97
C ALA A 130 -23.00 12.56 25.01
N GLU A 131 -21.68 12.81 24.97
CA GLU A 131 -21.05 13.74 24.01
C GLU A 131 -20.85 13.06 22.65
N LEU A 132 -20.50 11.77 22.65
CA LEU A 132 -20.24 10.99 21.44
C LEU A 132 -21.52 10.73 20.63
N GLY A 133 -22.67 10.58 21.31
CA GLY A 133 -23.99 10.42 20.68
C GLY A 133 -24.21 9.08 19.97
N ARG A 134 -23.30 8.11 20.15
CA ARG A 134 -23.33 6.77 19.55
C ARG A 134 -22.47 5.78 20.36
N PRO A 135 -22.62 4.47 20.14
CA PRO A 135 -21.68 3.48 20.64
C PRO A 135 -20.26 3.70 20.09
N ARG A 136 -19.27 3.22 20.85
CA ARG A 136 -17.87 3.13 20.40
C ARG A 136 -17.74 2.00 19.39
N ILE A 137 -17.01 2.27 18.32
CA ILE A 137 -16.77 1.30 17.24
C ILE A 137 -15.44 0.60 17.52
N ASP A 138 -15.41 -0.71 17.40
CA ASP A 138 -14.18 -1.48 17.45
C ASP A 138 -13.42 -1.39 16.13
N VAL A 139 -12.15 -0.97 16.18
CA VAL A 139 -11.35 -0.71 14.98
C VAL A 139 -10.14 -1.63 14.98
N VAL A 140 -10.07 -2.51 13.99
CA VAL A 140 -8.92 -3.39 13.73
C VAL A 140 -8.06 -2.79 12.62
N PHE A 141 -6.74 -2.75 12.80
CA PHE A 141 -5.82 -2.19 11.83
C PHE A 141 -5.03 -3.29 11.14
N THR A 142 -4.90 -3.20 9.83
CA THR A 142 -3.81 -3.86 9.10
C THR A 142 -2.80 -2.83 8.60
N ILE A 143 -1.52 -3.07 8.85
CA ILE A 143 -0.45 -2.13 8.54
C ILE A 143 0.50 -2.70 7.48
N ALA A 144 0.95 -1.85 6.57
CA ALA A 144 2.07 -2.21 5.69
C ALA A 144 3.38 -2.29 6.49
N GLY A 145 4.34 -3.10 6.03
CA GLY A 145 5.67 -3.20 6.67
C GLY A 145 6.37 -1.85 6.81
N ILE A 146 6.25 -0.97 5.81
CA ILE A 146 6.81 0.40 5.87
C ILE A 146 6.13 1.24 6.96
N TYR A 147 4.83 1.04 7.21
CA TYR A 147 4.14 1.72 8.32
C TYR A 147 4.70 1.26 9.67
N ARG A 148 4.92 -0.06 9.85
CA ARG A 148 5.59 -0.61 11.04
C ARG A 148 6.96 0.02 11.26
N ASP A 149 7.75 0.13 10.21
CA ASP A 149 9.14 0.55 10.32
C ASP A 149 9.29 2.08 10.50
N GLY A 150 8.44 2.86 9.84
CA GLY A 150 8.50 4.32 9.87
C GLY A 150 7.59 5.01 10.89
N LEU A 151 6.56 4.33 11.40
CA LEU A 151 5.51 4.89 12.27
C LEU A 151 5.19 3.97 13.46
N ALA A 152 6.21 3.30 14.00
CA ALA A 152 6.11 2.43 15.17
C ALA A 152 5.43 3.12 16.37
N ASP A 153 5.69 4.41 16.57
CA ASP A 153 5.06 5.20 17.63
C ASP A 153 3.55 5.38 17.43
N LYS A 154 3.07 5.34 16.18
CA LYS A 154 1.62 5.38 15.87
C LYS A 154 0.92 4.07 16.16
N ILE A 155 1.62 2.94 16.04
CA ILE A 155 1.11 1.65 16.52
C ILE A 155 0.85 1.73 18.03
N LEU A 156 1.82 2.25 18.79
CA LEU A 156 1.70 2.42 20.24
C LEU A 156 0.62 3.44 20.62
N LEU A 157 0.48 4.52 19.84
CA LEU A 157 -0.57 5.52 19.99
C LEU A 157 -1.96 4.88 19.83
N LEU A 158 -2.18 4.09 18.78
CA LEU A 158 -3.43 3.41 18.50
C LEU A 158 -3.73 2.32 19.54
N ASP A 159 -2.72 1.56 19.98
CA ASP A 159 -2.86 0.56 21.06
C ASP A 159 -3.28 1.21 22.39
N LYS A 160 -2.66 2.34 22.75
CA LYS A 160 -3.04 3.09 23.96
C LYS A 160 -4.49 3.60 23.85
N ALA A 161 -4.88 4.10 22.69
CA ALA A 161 -6.24 4.59 22.46
C ALA A 161 -7.29 3.48 22.49
N SER A 162 -7.04 2.32 21.87
CA SER A 162 -7.96 1.19 21.88
C SER A 162 -8.16 0.63 23.29
N LYS A 163 -7.08 0.48 24.06
CA LYS A 163 -7.14 0.05 25.47
C LYS A 163 -7.89 1.06 26.35
N LEU A 164 -7.69 2.36 26.12
CA LEU A 164 -8.41 3.41 26.83
C LEU A 164 -9.91 3.39 26.47
N ALA A 165 -10.24 3.21 25.20
CA ALA A 165 -11.63 3.11 24.74
C ALA A 165 -12.33 1.86 25.28
N ALA A 166 -11.63 0.72 25.35
CA ALA A 166 -12.14 -0.51 25.96
C ALA A 166 -12.44 -0.35 27.47
N ALA A 167 -11.65 0.48 28.17
CA ALA A 167 -11.80 0.73 29.61
C ALA A 167 -12.79 1.85 29.96
N ALA A 168 -13.26 2.63 28.98
CA ALA A 168 -14.03 3.85 29.20
C ALA A 168 -15.34 3.65 29.98
N GLU A 169 -16.17 2.68 29.56
CA GLU A 169 -17.52 2.44 30.09
C GLU A 169 -17.81 0.93 30.12
N ARG A 170 -18.52 0.45 31.15
CA ARG A 170 -19.00 -0.95 31.26
C ARG A 170 -20.43 -1.05 30.71
N GLY A 171 -20.65 -1.92 29.72
CA GLY A 171 -21.99 -2.14 29.14
C GLY A 171 -21.96 -2.22 27.61
N ASN A 172 -22.49 -1.20 26.92
CA ASN A 172 -22.66 -1.16 25.47
C ASN A 172 -21.36 -0.76 24.72
N ASN A 173 -20.22 -1.32 25.11
CA ASN A 173 -18.92 -1.04 24.52
C ASN A 173 -18.43 -2.24 23.72
N ALA A 174 -18.58 -2.18 22.38
CA ALA A 174 -18.20 -3.27 21.47
C ALA A 174 -16.72 -3.67 21.64
N ILE A 175 -15.82 -2.71 21.88
CA ILE A 175 -14.38 -2.95 22.05
C ILE A 175 -14.11 -3.85 23.26
N GLN A 176 -14.78 -3.58 24.37
CA GLN A 176 -14.67 -4.40 25.58
C GLN A 176 -15.23 -5.81 25.33
N ARG A 177 -16.47 -5.90 24.82
CA ARG A 177 -17.15 -7.18 24.58
C ARG A 177 -16.34 -8.08 23.66
N HIS A 178 -15.87 -7.55 22.53
CA HIS A 178 -15.05 -8.32 21.58
C HIS A 178 -13.72 -8.74 22.22
N THR A 179 -13.09 -7.90 23.05
CA THR A 179 -11.85 -8.29 23.75
C THR A 179 -12.10 -9.49 24.68
N ASP A 180 -13.19 -9.49 25.43
CA ASP A 180 -13.56 -10.58 26.34
C ASP A 180 -13.89 -11.87 25.56
N GLU A 181 -14.64 -11.75 24.46
CA GLU A 181 -14.99 -12.86 23.56
C GLU A 181 -13.75 -13.50 22.91
N ILE A 182 -12.85 -12.67 22.36
CA ILE A 182 -11.61 -13.13 21.73
C ILE A 182 -10.70 -13.78 22.77
N THR A 183 -10.58 -13.20 23.98
CA THR A 183 -9.81 -13.80 25.08
C THR A 183 -10.33 -15.20 25.40
N LYS A 184 -11.65 -15.32 25.60
CA LYS A 184 -12.30 -16.61 25.90
C LYS A 184 -12.08 -17.63 24.79
N GLN A 185 -12.25 -17.22 23.53
CA GLN A 185 -12.08 -18.12 22.39
C GLN A 185 -10.63 -18.58 22.25
N LEU A 186 -9.65 -17.68 22.38
CA LEU A 186 -8.23 -18.02 22.31
C LEU A 186 -7.80 -18.96 23.45
N THR A 187 -8.29 -18.74 24.67
CA THR A 187 -8.03 -19.64 25.80
C THR A 187 -8.65 -21.03 25.56
N THR A 188 -9.85 -21.09 24.99
CA THR A 188 -10.50 -22.36 24.61
C THR A 188 -9.72 -23.09 23.51
N ASP A 189 -9.12 -22.33 22.59
CA ASP A 189 -8.24 -22.85 21.54
C ASP A 189 -6.85 -23.27 22.04
N GLY A 190 -6.58 -23.19 23.35
CA GLY A 190 -5.35 -23.63 24.00
C GLY A 190 -4.22 -22.60 24.00
N VAL A 191 -4.50 -21.34 23.68
CA VAL A 191 -3.53 -20.25 23.85
C VAL A 191 -3.40 -19.93 25.34
N ASP A 192 -2.16 -19.79 25.83
CA ASP A 192 -1.87 -19.37 27.20
C ASP A 192 -2.69 -18.12 27.58
N ALA A 193 -3.28 -18.11 28.79
CA ALA A 193 -4.22 -17.06 29.20
C ALA A 193 -3.61 -15.66 29.16
N THR A 194 -2.32 -15.52 29.49
CA THR A 194 -1.63 -14.22 29.45
C THR A 194 -1.42 -13.76 28.01
N LEU A 195 -1.00 -14.68 27.14
CA LEU A 195 -0.83 -14.39 25.71
C LEU A 195 -2.19 -14.13 25.02
N ALA A 196 -3.23 -14.88 25.38
CA ALA A 196 -4.59 -14.71 24.88
C ALA A 196 -5.13 -13.31 25.20
N ALA A 197 -4.97 -12.85 26.45
CA ALA A 197 -5.38 -11.50 26.84
C ALA A 197 -4.61 -10.41 26.06
N LYS A 198 -3.29 -10.57 25.87
CA LYS A 198 -2.48 -9.63 25.08
C LYS A 198 -2.94 -9.59 23.62
N LEU A 199 -3.13 -10.74 22.98
CA LEU A 199 -3.60 -10.85 21.59
C LEU A 199 -5.03 -10.31 21.41
N ALA A 200 -5.91 -10.56 22.38
CA ALA A 200 -7.28 -10.06 22.34
C ALA A 200 -7.36 -8.54 22.51
N SER A 201 -6.43 -7.93 23.26
CA SER A 201 -6.35 -6.47 23.41
C SER A 201 -5.68 -5.77 22.22
N ALA A 202 -4.79 -6.46 21.49
CA ALA A 202 -4.10 -5.89 20.33
C ALA A 202 -5.07 -5.71 19.16
N ARG A 203 -5.10 -4.51 18.59
CA ARG A 203 -5.90 -4.19 17.39
C ARG A 203 -5.11 -4.06 16.11
N THR A 204 -3.78 -4.06 16.19
CA THR A 204 -2.91 -3.84 15.02
C THR A 204 -2.26 -5.13 14.56
N PHE A 205 -2.40 -5.43 13.27
CA PHE A 205 -1.89 -6.63 12.62
C PHE A 205 -1.08 -6.27 11.37
N GLY A 206 -0.06 -7.06 11.05
CA GLY A 206 0.83 -6.79 9.91
C GLY A 206 1.66 -8.00 9.49
N SER A 207 2.57 -7.79 8.54
CA SER A 207 3.59 -8.78 8.20
C SER A 207 4.54 -9.04 9.37
N ALA A 208 5.25 -10.18 9.35
CA ALA A 208 6.30 -10.46 10.32
C ALA A 208 7.39 -9.36 10.30
N PRO A 209 8.09 -9.07 11.41
CA PRO A 209 9.20 -8.13 11.42
C PRO A 209 10.25 -8.48 10.35
N GLY A 210 10.59 -7.51 9.49
CA GLY A 210 11.50 -7.72 8.35
C GLY A 210 10.81 -8.13 7.05
N ASP A 211 9.55 -8.58 7.10
CA ASP A 211 8.76 -8.94 5.91
C ASP A 211 7.86 -7.79 5.45
N TYR A 212 7.49 -7.83 4.16
CA TYR A 212 6.66 -6.84 3.46
C TYR A 212 5.67 -7.54 2.52
N GLY A 213 4.57 -6.84 2.19
CA GLY A 213 3.45 -7.38 1.43
C GLY A 213 2.49 -8.22 2.28
N ALA A 214 1.41 -8.68 1.65
CA ALA A 214 0.37 -9.54 2.22
C ALA A 214 0.23 -10.88 1.47
N GLY A 215 1.09 -11.16 0.48
CA GLY A 215 1.20 -12.44 -0.22
C GLY A 215 0.22 -12.63 -1.39
N ILE A 216 -0.64 -11.64 -1.67
CA ILE A 216 -1.76 -11.77 -2.61
C ILE A 216 -1.39 -11.40 -4.05
N SER A 217 -0.54 -10.39 -4.26
CA SER A 217 -0.14 -9.96 -5.61
C SER A 217 0.42 -11.09 -6.46
N LYS A 218 1.27 -11.95 -5.88
CA LYS A 218 1.89 -13.07 -6.57
C LYS A 218 0.87 -14.12 -7.01
N ILE A 219 -0.07 -14.49 -6.14
CA ILE A 219 -1.11 -15.49 -6.49
C ILE A 219 -2.10 -14.92 -7.51
N ALA A 220 -2.43 -13.63 -7.43
CA ALA A 220 -3.27 -12.93 -8.40
C ALA A 220 -2.63 -12.91 -9.81
N LYS A 221 -1.36 -12.51 -9.92
CA LYS A 221 -0.62 -12.53 -11.20
C LYS A 221 -0.55 -13.92 -11.82
N GLN A 222 -0.50 -14.97 -10.99
CA GLN A 222 -0.47 -16.37 -11.44
C GLN A 222 -1.85 -16.96 -11.72
N SER A 223 -2.93 -16.27 -11.36
CA SER A 223 -4.28 -16.83 -11.29
C SER A 223 -4.33 -18.11 -10.42
N LYS A 224 -3.39 -18.23 -9.48
CA LYS A 224 -3.27 -19.38 -8.59
C LYS A 224 -4.40 -19.31 -7.56
N ASP A 225 -5.03 -20.45 -7.29
CA ASP A 225 -6.16 -20.55 -6.37
C ASP A 225 -7.36 -19.65 -6.77
N ALA A 226 -7.44 -19.24 -8.04
CA ALA A 226 -8.60 -18.53 -8.57
C ALA A 226 -9.87 -19.39 -8.41
N GLY A 227 -10.92 -18.78 -7.85
CA GLY A 227 -12.16 -19.47 -7.46
C GLY A 227 -12.09 -20.16 -6.09
N ASN A 228 -10.94 -20.16 -5.40
CA ASN A 228 -10.80 -20.67 -4.04
C ASN A 228 -10.58 -19.52 -3.05
N ALA A 229 -11.67 -18.85 -2.65
CA ALA A 229 -11.62 -17.73 -1.71
C ALA A 229 -11.00 -18.11 -0.35
N ALA A 230 -11.21 -19.36 0.12
CA ALA A 230 -10.62 -19.84 1.37
C ALA A 230 -9.08 -19.89 1.30
N GLY A 231 -8.52 -20.40 0.19
CA GLY A 231 -7.07 -20.42 0.00
C GLY A 231 -6.46 -19.01 -0.06
N VAL A 232 -7.16 -18.06 -0.68
CA VAL A 232 -6.73 -16.65 -0.70
C VAL A 232 -6.78 -16.03 0.71
N ALA A 233 -7.84 -16.30 1.48
CA ALA A 233 -7.95 -15.88 2.89
C ALA A 233 -6.82 -16.44 3.76
N ASP A 234 -6.47 -17.72 3.57
CA ASP A 234 -5.39 -18.38 4.30
C ASP A 234 -4.03 -17.76 3.99
N VAL A 235 -3.74 -17.45 2.72
CA VAL A 235 -2.52 -16.73 2.34
C VAL A 235 -2.46 -15.38 3.05
N TYR A 236 -3.53 -14.58 2.97
CA TYR A 236 -3.57 -13.28 3.61
C TYR A 236 -3.36 -13.37 5.13
N THR A 237 -4.10 -14.27 5.80
CA THR A 237 -4.05 -14.46 7.25
C THR A 237 -2.66 -14.92 7.70
N ASN A 238 -1.98 -15.75 6.90
CA ASN A 238 -0.62 -16.19 7.22
C ASN A 238 0.40 -15.06 7.15
N PHE A 239 0.28 -14.18 6.15
CA PHE A 239 1.17 -13.02 6.04
C PHE A 239 0.86 -11.96 7.10
N MET A 240 -0.42 -11.61 7.26
CA MET A 240 -0.86 -10.46 8.06
C MET A 240 -1.18 -10.80 9.53
N GLY A 241 -1.18 -12.09 9.90
CA GLY A 241 -1.54 -12.58 11.23
C GLY A 241 -0.49 -12.38 12.33
N HIS A 242 0.25 -11.27 12.31
CA HIS A 242 1.23 -10.91 13.33
C HIS A 242 0.75 -9.68 14.10
N ALA A 243 0.53 -9.84 15.40
CA ALA A 243 0.00 -8.79 16.27
C ALA A 243 1.08 -7.80 16.71
N TYR A 244 0.73 -6.51 16.75
CA TYR A 244 1.54 -5.39 17.20
C TYR A 244 0.78 -4.57 18.25
N SER A 245 1.44 -4.29 19.37
CA SER A 245 0.96 -3.47 20.50
C SER A 245 2.15 -3.03 21.36
N ALA A 246 1.90 -2.36 22.49
CA ALA A 246 2.95 -2.14 23.49
C ALA A 246 3.50 -3.44 24.10
N ASP A 247 2.73 -4.53 24.06
CA ASP A 247 3.06 -5.81 24.69
C ASP A 247 3.54 -6.89 23.70
N LEU A 248 3.30 -6.68 22.40
CA LEU A 248 3.55 -7.63 21.32
C LEU A 248 4.20 -6.90 20.14
N TRP A 249 5.23 -7.48 19.53
CA TRP A 249 5.88 -6.89 18.37
C TRP A 249 6.12 -7.93 17.28
N GLY A 250 5.09 -8.18 16.47
CA GLY A 250 5.12 -9.21 15.44
C GLY A 250 4.80 -10.60 15.97
N GLN A 251 4.01 -10.71 17.04
CA GLN A 251 3.60 -12.00 17.59
C GLN A 251 2.67 -12.72 16.61
N GLN A 252 3.15 -13.80 16.00
CA GLN A 252 2.35 -14.62 15.10
C GLN A 252 1.22 -15.32 15.85
N ASN A 253 -0.01 -15.11 15.40
CA ASN A 253 -1.18 -15.88 15.77
C ASN A 253 -2.33 -15.66 14.76
N GLN A 254 -2.43 -16.55 13.76
CA GLN A 254 -3.45 -16.47 12.70
C GLN A 254 -4.87 -16.54 13.27
N LYS A 255 -5.10 -17.40 14.28
CA LYS A 255 -6.41 -17.56 14.90
C LYS A 255 -6.85 -16.26 15.59
N ALA A 256 -5.95 -15.60 16.31
CA ALA A 256 -6.26 -14.31 16.92
C ALA A 256 -6.65 -13.27 15.86
N PHE A 257 -5.91 -13.21 14.75
CA PHE A 257 -6.27 -12.30 13.66
C PHE A 257 -7.65 -12.63 13.07
N GLN A 258 -7.94 -13.91 12.81
CA GLN A 258 -9.27 -14.34 12.35
C GLN A 258 -10.39 -13.96 13.33
N GLN A 259 -10.16 -14.12 14.64
CA GLN A 259 -11.13 -13.73 15.67
C GLN A 259 -11.39 -12.21 15.69
N HIS A 260 -10.37 -11.40 15.44
CA HIS A 260 -10.55 -9.96 15.26
C HIS A 260 -11.38 -9.63 14.03
N LEU A 261 -11.26 -10.40 12.94
CA LEU A 261 -12.04 -10.20 11.71
C LEU A 261 -13.49 -10.70 11.80
N THR A 262 -13.82 -11.58 12.74
CA THR A 262 -15.20 -12.03 12.98
C THR A 262 -16.10 -10.85 13.32
N GLY A 263 -17.22 -10.71 12.62
CA GLY A 263 -18.15 -9.58 12.79
C GLY A 263 -17.63 -8.27 12.21
N ASN A 264 -16.55 -8.27 11.41
CA ASN A 264 -16.07 -7.06 10.75
C ASN A 264 -17.07 -6.61 9.66
N GLU A 265 -17.61 -5.40 9.78
CA GLU A 265 -18.73 -4.96 8.95
C GLU A 265 -18.33 -3.99 7.84
N ALA A 266 -17.21 -3.28 8.02
CA ALA A 266 -16.67 -2.39 7.00
C ALA A 266 -15.15 -2.44 6.94
N ILE A 267 -14.60 -2.21 5.75
CA ILE A 267 -13.18 -2.01 5.48
C ILE A 267 -13.00 -0.60 4.94
N LEU A 268 -12.03 0.12 5.50
CA LEU A 268 -11.64 1.44 5.05
C LEU A 268 -10.16 1.45 4.65
N HIS A 269 -9.88 2.13 3.54
CA HIS A 269 -8.52 2.53 3.19
C HIS A 269 -8.56 3.95 2.60
N SER A 270 -7.41 4.64 2.52
CA SER A 270 -7.33 6.01 2.02
C SER A 270 -6.69 6.09 0.64
N ARG A 271 -7.01 7.18 -0.06
CA ARG A 271 -6.23 7.64 -1.21
C ARG A 271 -6.05 9.15 -1.15
N SER A 272 -4.80 9.59 -1.15
CA SER A 272 -4.41 10.99 -0.91
C SER A 272 -3.70 11.67 -2.08
N THR A 273 -3.42 10.93 -3.16
CA THR A 273 -2.75 11.44 -4.35
C THR A 273 -3.60 11.29 -5.61
N SER A 274 -3.47 12.25 -6.53
CA SER A 274 -4.09 12.17 -7.86
C SER A 274 -3.15 11.62 -8.94
N VAL A 275 -1.87 11.37 -8.61
CA VAL A 275 -0.88 10.93 -9.62
C VAL A 275 -1.00 9.45 -9.96
N TYR A 276 -1.49 8.64 -9.03
CA TYR A 276 -1.85 7.23 -9.22
C TYR A 276 -3.13 6.91 -8.41
N GLY A 277 -3.72 5.74 -8.62
CA GLY A 277 -4.98 5.34 -7.98
C GLY A 277 -4.93 3.93 -7.38
N VAL A 278 -6.08 3.26 -7.28
CA VAL A 278 -6.22 1.92 -6.67
C VAL A 278 -5.97 0.78 -7.64
N LEU A 279 -5.81 1.09 -8.94
CA LEU A 279 -5.47 0.13 -9.99
C LEU A 279 -4.06 0.30 -10.55
N ASP A 280 -3.30 1.29 -10.06
CA ASP A 280 -1.97 1.62 -10.57
C ASP A 280 -0.90 0.63 -10.10
N ASN A 281 -1.06 0.09 -8.88
CA ASN A 281 -0.20 -0.93 -8.32
C ASN A 281 -1.02 -2.06 -7.70
N ASP A 282 -0.32 -3.12 -7.32
CA ASP A 282 -0.89 -4.33 -6.73
C ASP A 282 -1.16 -4.21 -5.23
N ASP A 283 -0.50 -3.27 -4.55
CA ASP A 283 -0.61 -3.12 -3.10
C ASP A 283 -2.06 -2.91 -2.63
N PHE A 284 -2.89 -2.13 -3.36
CA PHE A 284 -4.23 -1.79 -2.86
C PHE A 284 -5.11 -3.04 -2.72
N PHE A 285 -5.23 -3.83 -3.79
CA PHE A 285 -6.00 -5.08 -3.72
C PHE A 285 -5.28 -6.11 -2.83
N GLU A 286 -3.95 -6.10 -2.78
CA GLU A 286 -3.19 -7.04 -1.94
C GLU A 286 -3.50 -6.83 -0.45
N PHE A 287 -3.46 -5.59 0.03
CA PHE A 287 -3.71 -5.28 1.43
C PHE A 287 -5.20 -5.18 1.77
N ALA A 288 -5.94 -4.31 1.07
CA ALA A 288 -7.33 -4.02 1.39
C ALA A 288 -8.29 -5.04 0.78
N GLY A 289 -8.03 -5.49 -0.45
CA GLY A 289 -8.75 -6.63 -1.03
C GLY A 289 -8.45 -7.94 -0.29
N GLY A 290 -7.21 -8.20 0.08
CA GLY A 290 -6.86 -9.38 0.90
C GLY A 290 -7.58 -9.39 2.25
N LEU A 291 -7.67 -8.22 2.90
CA LEU A 291 -8.47 -8.04 4.13
C LEU A 291 -9.95 -8.31 3.90
N ASN A 292 -10.48 -7.93 2.74
CA ASN A 292 -11.87 -8.21 2.36
C ASN A 292 -12.12 -9.71 2.25
N VAL A 293 -11.26 -10.47 1.57
CA VAL A 293 -11.39 -11.92 1.48
C VAL A 293 -11.27 -12.59 2.86
N ALA A 294 -10.31 -12.16 3.68
CA ALA A 294 -10.13 -12.70 5.03
C ALA A 294 -11.33 -12.39 5.95
N SER A 295 -11.86 -11.16 5.90
CA SER A 295 -13.06 -10.77 6.65
C SER A 295 -14.28 -11.56 6.20
N LYS A 296 -14.46 -11.70 4.88
CA LYS A 296 -15.55 -12.50 4.29
C LYS A 296 -15.47 -13.96 4.75
N ALA A 297 -14.27 -14.54 4.81
CA ALA A 297 -14.06 -15.89 5.30
C ALA A 297 -14.40 -16.01 6.81
N ALA A 298 -13.95 -15.06 7.64
CA ALA A 298 -14.27 -15.02 9.06
C ALA A 298 -15.78 -14.83 9.33
N ASN A 299 -16.48 -14.13 8.44
CA ASN A 299 -17.91 -13.85 8.52
C ASN A 299 -18.80 -14.90 7.81
N GLY A 300 -18.30 -16.12 7.59
CA GLY A 300 -19.10 -17.20 6.99
C GLY A 300 -19.56 -16.91 5.56
N GLY A 301 -18.83 -16.08 4.81
CA GLY A 301 -19.10 -15.72 3.42
C GLY A 301 -19.73 -14.33 3.22
N ALA A 302 -20.13 -13.63 4.29
CA ALA A 302 -20.66 -12.28 4.21
C ALA A 302 -19.54 -11.24 4.06
N ALA A 303 -19.47 -10.57 2.91
CA ALA A 303 -18.48 -9.52 2.66
C ALA A 303 -18.81 -8.24 3.44
N PRO A 304 -17.82 -7.59 4.07
CA PRO A 304 -18.02 -6.27 4.68
C PRO A 304 -18.33 -5.21 3.61
N ALA A 305 -18.88 -4.07 4.02
CA ALA A 305 -18.86 -2.88 3.19
C ALA A 305 -17.41 -2.45 2.94
N PHE A 306 -17.10 -1.90 1.77
CA PHE A 306 -15.74 -1.53 1.42
C PHE A 306 -15.70 -0.08 0.92
N TYR A 307 -15.09 0.78 1.73
CA TYR A 307 -15.00 2.20 1.50
C TYR A 307 -13.57 2.69 1.27
N VAL A 308 -13.45 3.75 0.48
CA VAL A 308 -12.23 4.53 0.26
C VAL A 308 -12.45 5.94 0.74
N ASN A 309 -11.60 6.40 1.65
CA ASN A 309 -11.50 7.81 2.01
C ASN A 309 -10.71 8.54 0.93
N ASP A 310 -11.43 9.18 0.02
CA ASP A 310 -10.84 10.04 -1.00
C ASP A 310 -10.45 11.39 -0.37
N VAL A 311 -9.17 11.53 -0.08
CA VAL A 311 -8.57 12.76 0.45
C VAL A 311 -7.61 13.40 -0.56
N ARG A 312 -7.75 13.06 -1.84
CA ARG A 312 -6.90 13.58 -2.93
C ARG A 312 -7.09 15.08 -3.13
N ARG A 313 -8.30 15.59 -2.91
CA ARG A 313 -8.68 16.99 -3.15
C ARG A 313 -9.01 17.70 -1.85
N ARG A 314 -8.20 18.71 -1.51
CA ARG A 314 -8.42 19.56 -0.34
C ARG A 314 -9.82 20.21 -0.39
N GLY A 315 -10.59 20.07 0.70
CA GLY A 315 -11.93 20.62 0.85
C GLY A 315 -13.02 19.87 0.08
N ARG A 316 -12.69 18.71 -0.51
CA ARG A 316 -13.63 17.80 -1.18
C ARG A 316 -13.39 16.36 -0.74
N GLU A 317 -13.05 16.17 0.52
CA GLU A 317 -12.83 14.87 1.13
C GLU A 317 -14.17 14.10 1.23
N SER A 318 -14.17 12.83 0.83
CA SER A 318 -15.38 11.99 0.78
C SER A 318 -15.11 10.52 1.08
N VAL A 319 -16.16 9.82 1.54
CA VAL A 319 -16.18 8.36 1.73
C VAL A 319 -16.90 7.71 0.55
N GLU A 320 -16.14 7.06 -0.33
CA GLU A 320 -16.66 6.41 -1.54
C GLU A 320 -16.70 4.89 -1.40
N GLY A 321 -17.66 4.22 -2.06
CA GLY A 321 -17.65 2.76 -2.16
C GLY A 321 -16.59 2.30 -3.17
N ILE A 322 -15.91 1.18 -2.89
CA ILE A 322 -14.78 0.74 -3.72
C ILE A 322 -15.17 0.51 -5.19
N GLN A 323 -16.34 -0.07 -5.47
CA GLN A 323 -16.82 -0.28 -6.83
C GLN A 323 -16.97 1.05 -7.59
N THR A 324 -17.54 2.07 -6.95
CA THR A 324 -17.67 3.41 -7.53
C THR A 324 -16.29 4.04 -7.76
N PHE A 325 -15.37 3.90 -6.80
CA PHE A 325 -14.03 4.45 -6.92
C PHE A 325 -13.25 3.81 -8.09
N ILE A 326 -13.28 2.47 -8.21
CA ILE A 326 -12.67 1.71 -9.32
C ILE A 326 -13.29 2.13 -10.66
N ALA A 327 -14.62 2.22 -10.74
CA ALA A 327 -15.31 2.64 -11.96
C ALA A 327 -14.93 4.07 -12.37
N ASN A 328 -14.85 5.01 -11.42
CA ASN A 328 -14.42 6.39 -11.67
C ASN A 328 -12.98 6.45 -12.15
N GLU A 329 -12.09 5.63 -11.58
CA GLU A 329 -10.69 5.57 -11.97
C GLU A 329 -10.51 4.98 -13.38
N LEU A 330 -11.18 3.88 -13.69
CA LEU A 330 -11.16 3.28 -15.03
C LEU A 330 -11.66 4.27 -16.08
N ASN A 331 -12.83 4.90 -15.87
CA ASN A 331 -13.36 5.88 -16.81
C ASN A 331 -12.49 7.15 -16.92
N GLY A 332 -11.94 7.62 -15.80
CA GLY A 332 -11.13 8.83 -15.76
C GLY A 332 -9.73 8.65 -16.34
N ARG A 333 -9.18 7.43 -16.29
CA ARG A 333 -7.79 7.13 -16.68
C ARG A 333 -7.70 5.96 -17.65
N TYR A 334 -7.88 4.72 -17.21
CA TYR A 334 -7.44 3.56 -17.99
C TYR A 334 -8.27 3.33 -19.27
N TRP A 335 -9.59 3.54 -19.22
CA TRP A 335 -10.47 3.50 -20.40
C TRP A 335 -10.56 4.84 -21.15
N ASN A 336 -9.88 5.88 -20.68
CA ASN A 336 -9.93 7.21 -21.27
C ASN A 336 -9.02 7.26 -22.51
N PRO A 337 -9.54 7.58 -23.71
CA PRO A 337 -8.73 7.62 -24.92
C PRO A 337 -7.56 8.60 -24.81
N LYS A 338 -7.73 9.72 -24.09
CA LYS A 338 -6.65 10.69 -23.89
C LYS A 338 -5.48 10.10 -23.11
N TRP A 339 -5.74 9.32 -22.06
CA TRP A 339 -4.67 8.68 -21.31
C TRP A 339 -3.97 7.62 -22.15
N ILE A 340 -4.74 6.80 -22.89
CA ILE A 340 -4.19 5.78 -23.77
C ILE A 340 -3.30 6.40 -24.86
N GLU A 341 -3.73 7.49 -25.49
CA GLU A 341 -2.93 8.24 -26.47
C GLU A 341 -1.62 8.78 -25.88
N GLU A 342 -1.64 9.34 -24.67
CA GLU A 342 -0.42 9.80 -24.00
C GLU A 342 0.51 8.63 -23.63
N MET A 343 -0.03 7.50 -23.16
CA MET A 343 0.77 6.30 -22.91
C MET A 343 1.42 5.77 -24.19
N LYS A 344 0.72 5.81 -25.34
CA LYS A 344 1.29 5.40 -26.62
C LYS A 344 2.57 6.17 -26.98
N LYS A 345 2.69 7.44 -26.58
CA LYS A 345 3.91 8.25 -26.83
C LYS A 345 5.12 7.73 -26.04
N GLY A 346 4.89 6.98 -24.97
CA GLY A 346 5.93 6.29 -24.20
C GLY A 346 6.43 4.98 -24.82
N GLY A 347 5.90 4.56 -25.98
CA GLY A 347 6.32 3.36 -26.71
C GLY A 347 6.26 2.10 -25.85
N TYR A 348 7.36 1.35 -25.80
CA TYR A 348 7.48 0.13 -25.00
C TYR A 348 7.08 0.30 -23.52
N ALA A 349 7.50 1.41 -22.88
CA ALA A 349 7.20 1.65 -21.46
C ALA A 349 5.71 1.94 -21.27
N GLY A 350 5.12 2.78 -22.10
CA GLY A 350 3.69 3.07 -22.06
C GLY A 350 2.82 1.84 -22.33
N ALA A 351 3.27 0.93 -23.20
CA ALA A 351 2.60 -0.36 -23.38
C ALA A 351 2.57 -1.18 -22.07
N ARG A 352 3.65 -1.18 -21.28
CA ARG A 352 3.70 -1.90 -20.00
C ARG A 352 2.76 -1.31 -18.96
N GLU A 353 2.70 0.02 -18.84
CA GLU A 353 1.75 0.69 -17.95
C GLU A 353 0.28 0.35 -18.28
N ILE A 354 -0.03 0.13 -19.57
CA ILE A 354 -1.38 -0.27 -20.00
C ILE A 354 -1.75 -1.70 -19.56
N ILE A 355 -0.81 -2.63 -19.44
CA ILE A 355 -1.17 -3.99 -18.97
C ILE A 355 -1.24 -4.08 -17.45
N ASP A 356 -0.45 -3.30 -16.72
CA ASP A 356 -0.39 -3.38 -15.26
C ASP A 356 -1.76 -3.09 -14.62
N ASN A 357 -2.51 -2.11 -15.13
CA ASN A 357 -3.87 -1.85 -14.62
C ASN A 357 -4.84 -3.02 -14.85
N LEU A 358 -4.72 -3.78 -15.94
CA LEU A 358 -5.58 -4.93 -16.22
C LEU A 358 -5.22 -6.12 -15.32
N GLU A 359 -3.93 -6.31 -15.05
CA GLU A 359 -3.46 -7.29 -14.07
C GLU A 359 -3.91 -6.93 -12.64
N ASN A 360 -3.89 -5.64 -12.29
CA ASN A 360 -4.38 -5.16 -11.00
C ASN A 360 -5.91 -5.24 -10.91
N LEU A 361 -6.64 -5.01 -12.01
CA LEU A 361 -8.09 -5.23 -12.10
C LEU A 361 -8.44 -6.69 -11.81
N TYR A 362 -7.62 -7.63 -12.26
CA TYR A 362 -7.77 -9.03 -11.90
C TYR A 362 -7.48 -9.30 -10.42
N GLY A 363 -6.49 -8.62 -9.83
CA GLY A 363 -6.27 -8.64 -8.39
C GLY A 363 -7.50 -8.25 -7.60
N TRP A 364 -8.21 -7.19 -8.03
CA TRP A 364 -9.51 -6.81 -7.49
C TRP A 364 -10.59 -7.86 -7.72
N GLN A 365 -10.65 -8.47 -8.90
CA GLN A 365 -11.59 -9.57 -9.16
C GLN A 365 -11.37 -10.76 -8.21
N MET A 366 -10.11 -11.10 -7.94
CA MET A 366 -9.75 -12.20 -7.02
C MET A 366 -10.13 -11.87 -5.57
N THR A 367 -10.01 -10.60 -5.17
CA THR A 367 -10.08 -10.21 -3.77
C THR A 367 -11.40 -9.54 -3.36
N SER A 368 -12.20 -9.11 -4.32
CA SER A 368 -13.43 -8.34 -4.10
C SER A 368 -14.44 -8.60 -5.20
N ALA A 369 -14.64 -9.87 -5.57
CA ALA A 369 -15.49 -10.28 -6.69
C ALA A 369 -16.91 -9.70 -6.63
N GLU A 370 -17.48 -9.52 -5.43
CA GLU A 370 -18.78 -8.88 -5.22
C GLU A 370 -18.86 -7.41 -5.67
N HIS A 371 -17.72 -6.75 -5.88
CA HIS A 371 -17.60 -5.39 -6.38
C HIS A 371 -17.15 -5.33 -7.86
N MET A 372 -16.92 -6.49 -8.47
CA MET A 372 -16.31 -6.62 -9.80
C MET A 372 -17.24 -7.44 -10.71
N ASP A 373 -18.30 -6.80 -11.20
CA ASP A 373 -19.20 -7.42 -12.17
C ASP A 373 -18.55 -7.60 -13.56
N GLY A 374 -19.18 -8.39 -14.43
CA GLY A 374 -18.67 -8.69 -15.77
C GLY A 374 -18.53 -7.46 -16.68
N THR A 375 -19.20 -6.34 -16.38
CA THR A 375 -19.13 -5.14 -17.23
C THR A 375 -17.74 -4.49 -17.18
N PHE A 376 -17.00 -4.64 -16.08
CA PHE A 376 -15.60 -4.21 -16.01
C PHE A 376 -14.72 -4.93 -17.06
N TRP A 377 -14.95 -6.22 -17.25
CA TRP A 377 -14.22 -7.04 -18.23
C TRP A 377 -14.68 -6.78 -19.65
N GLN A 378 -15.99 -6.67 -19.88
CA GLN A 378 -16.51 -6.31 -21.20
C GLN A 378 -16.00 -4.94 -21.65
N ASN A 379 -16.06 -3.92 -20.78
CA ASN A 379 -15.56 -2.59 -21.12
C ASN A 379 -14.06 -2.57 -21.38
N SER A 380 -13.28 -3.36 -20.63
CA SER A 380 -11.83 -3.49 -20.86
C SER A 380 -11.53 -4.16 -22.20
N TYR A 381 -12.31 -5.19 -22.57
CA TYR A 381 -12.25 -5.80 -23.89
C TYR A 381 -12.59 -4.78 -24.99
N ASP A 382 -13.70 -4.07 -24.84
CA ASP A 382 -14.15 -3.09 -25.83
C ASP A 382 -13.08 -2.00 -26.04
N VAL A 383 -12.45 -1.51 -24.97
CA VAL A 383 -11.41 -0.48 -25.04
C VAL A 383 -10.15 -1.01 -25.71
N TYR A 384 -9.60 -2.12 -25.23
CA TYR A 384 -8.22 -2.49 -25.55
C TYR A 384 -8.08 -3.55 -26.65
N VAL A 385 -9.10 -4.39 -26.84
CA VAL A 385 -9.10 -5.44 -27.87
C VAL A 385 -10.01 -5.04 -29.02
N ALA A 386 -11.27 -4.69 -28.74
CA ALA A 386 -12.17 -4.22 -29.79
C ALA A 386 -11.76 -2.84 -30.34
N ASP A 387 -10.89 -2.13 -29.62
CA ASP A 387 -10.41 -0.79 -29.95
C ASP A 387 -11.57 0.17 -30.24
N LYS A 388 -12.54 0.22 -29.31
CA LYS A 388 -13.78 1.03 -29.46
C LYS A 388 -13.53 2.51 -29.74
N HIS A 389 -12.32 2.99 -29.41
CA HIS A 389 -11.89 4.38 -29.60
C HIS A 389 -11.15 4.59 -30.93
N GLY A 390 -10.85 3.52 -31.69
CA GLY A 390 -10.16 3.60 -32.97
C GLY A 390 -8.71 4.11 -32.86
N LEU A 391 -8.00 3.71 -31.81
CA LEU A 391 -6.65 4.19 -31.50
C LEU A 391 -5.54 3.36 -32.15
N GLU A 392 -5.87 2.39 -33.00
CA GLU A 392 -4.93 1.47 -33.64
C GLU A 392 -4.08 0.69 -32.62
N LEU A 393 -4.71 0.23 -31.54
CA LEU A 393 -4.01 -0.38 -30.40
C LEU A 393 -3.28 -1.66 -30.79
N GLU A 394 -3.87 -2.46 -31.67
CA GLU A 394 -3.21 -3.61 -32.28
C GLU A 394 -1.85 -3.24 -32.87
N LYS A 395 -1.82 -2.28 -33.81
CA LYS A 395 -0.57 -1.86 -34.47
C LYS A 395 0.43 -1.28 -33.48
N PHE A 396 -0.06 -0.50 -32.50
CA PHE A 396 0.78 0.06 -31.44
C PHE A 396 1.48 -1.06 -30.66
N PHE A 397 0.74 -2.02 -30.12
CA PHE A 397 1.34 -3.11 -29.36
C PHE A 397 2.23 -4.00 -30.23
N GLU A 398 1.82 -4.28 -31.47
CA GLU A 398 2.64 -5.10 -32.37
C GLU A 398 4.00 -4.51 -32.67
N LYS A 399 4.08 -3.17 -32.76
CA LYS A 399 5.32 -2.43 -32.98
C LYS A 399 6.14 -2.25 -31.70
N GLU A 400 5.49 -1.81 -30.63
CA GLU A 400 6.19 -1.35 -29.43
C GLU A 400 6.45 -2.49 -28.45
N ASN A 401 5.47 -3.37 -28.20
CA ASN A 401 5.62 -4.51 -27.29
C ASN A 401 4.55 -5.60 -27.53
N PRO A 402 4.80 -6.57 -28.43
CA PRO A 402 3.80 -7.58 -28.79
C PRO A 402 3.50 -8.57 -27.67
N HIS A 403 4.43 -8.77 -26.73
CA HIS A 403 4.23 -9.65 -25.57
C HIS A 403 3.27 -9.06 -24.54
N VAL A 404 3.19 -7.73 -24.42
CA VAL A 404 2.19 -7.06 -23.58
C VAL A 404 0.78 -7.33 -24.10
N ARG A 405 0.56 -7.26 -25.41
CA ARG A 405 -0.74 -7.63 -26.00
C ARG A 405 -1.06 -9.10 -25.79
N GLN A 406 -0.06 -10.00 -25.86
CA GLN A 406 -0.28 -11.39 -25.49
C GLN A 406 -0.73 -11.55 -24.04
N MET A 407 -0.12 -10.82 -23.10
CA MET A 407 -0.51 -10.84 -21.68
C MET A 407 -1.95 -10.35 -21.50
N MET A 408 -2.33 -9.27 -22.19
CA MET A 408 -3.69 -8.74 -22.18
C MET A 408 -4.73 -9.77 -22.67
N LEU A 409 -4.48 -10.37 -23.83
CA LEU A 409 -5.34 -11.40 -24.42
C LEU A 409 -5.44 -12.62 -23.50
N ALA A 410 -4.30 -13.08 -22.96
CA ALA A 410 -4.24 -14.18 -22.01
C ALA A 410 -5.03 -13.88 -20.72
N ARG A 411 -4.97 -12.65 -20.21
CA ARG A 411 -5.74 -12.23 -19.04
C ARG A 411 -7.24 -12.28 -19.29
N MET A 412 -7.72 -11.80 -20.44
CA MET A 412 -9.14 -11.89 -20.79
C MET A 412 -9.60 -13.32 -21.05
N LEU A 413 -8.78 -14.14 -21.71
CA LEU A 413 -9.06 -15.57 -21.88
C LEU A 413 -9.12 -16.31 -20.54
N GLU A 414 -8.30 -15.92 -19.56
CA GLU A 414 -8.34 -16.49 -18.22
C GLU A 414 -9.63 -16.12 -17.48
N VAL A 415 -10.08 -14.87 -17.61
CA VAL A 415 -11.39 -14.42 -17.10
C VAL A 415 -12.54 -15.21 -17.72
N ASP A 416 -12.50 -15.46 -19.04
CA ASP A 416 -13.49 -16.31 -19.72
C ASP A 416 -13.44 -17.75 -19.19
N ARG A 417 -12.24 -18.35 -19.14
CA ARG A 417 -12.03 -19.73 -18.67
C ARG A 417 -12.60 -19.93 -17.27
N GLN A 418 -12.38 -18.98 -16.37
CA GLN A 418 -12.85 -19.03 -14.99
C GLN A 418 -14.37 -18.78 -14.86
N GLY A 419 -15.01 -18.25 -15.90
CA GLY A 419 -16.43 -17.89 -15.88
C GLY A 419 -16.72 -16.63 -15.06
N VAL A 420 -15.69 -15.83 -14.76
CA VAL A 420 -15.85 -14.50 -14.15
C VAL A 420 -16.69 -13.60 -15.05
N HIS A 421 -16.34 -13.58 -16.34
CA HIS A 421 -17.13 -12.97 -17.40
C HIS A 421 -17.04 -13.87 -18.62
N LYS A 422 -18.19 -14.33 -19.13
CA LYS A 422 -18.26 -15.11 -20.37
C LYS A 422 -18.42 -14.14 -21.53
N PHE A 423 -17.38 -14.01 -22.34
CA PHE A 423 -17.44 -13.21 -23.56
C PHE A 423 -18.37 -13.87 -24.58
N SER A 424 -18.90 -13.07 -25.50
CA SER A 424 -19.67 -13.59 -26.63
C SER A 424 -18.81 -14.56 -27.45
N ASP A 425 -19.43 -15.50 -28.17
CA ASP A 425 -18.67 -16.46 -28.98
C ASP A 425 -17.79 -15.77 -30.03
N ALA A 426 -18.26 -14.62 -30.56
CA ALA A 426 -17.48 -13.80 -31.48
C ALA A 426 -16.25 -13.15 -30.81
N ASP A 427 -16.43 -12.60 -29.60
CA ASP A 427 -15.35 -11.95 -28.86
C ASP A 427 -14.32 -12.99 -28.38
N ARG A 428 -14.77 -14.14 -27.87
CA ARG A 428 -13.91 -15.27 -27.49
C ARG A 428 -13.11 -15.77 -28.70
N ALA A 429 -13.77 -15.96 -29.85
CA ALA A 429 -13.11 -16.36 -31.09
C ALA A 429 -12.00 -15.39 -31.49
N ARG A 430 -12.25 -14.07 -31.35
CA ARG A 430 -11.24 -13.03 -31.61
C ARG A 430 -10.07 -13.11 -30.63
N LEU A 431 -10.33 -13.21 -29.32
CA LEU A 431 -9.29 -13.34 -28.30
C LEU A 431 -8.37 -14.54 -28.57
N VAL A 432 -8.95 -15.72 -28.83
CA VAL A 432 -8.21 -16.94 -29.10
C VAL A 432 -7.38 -16.81 -30.37
N ARG A 433 -7.97 -16.30 -31.45
CA ARG A 433 -7.28 -16.08 -32.73
C ARG A 433 -6.09 -15.15 -32.57
N GLU A 434 -6.29 -13.96 -32.01
CA GLU A 434 -5.22 -12.98 -31.84
C GLU A 434 -4.11 -13.50 -30.94
N TYR A 435 -4.45 -14.25 -29.89
CA TYR A 435 -3.46 -14.85 -28.99
C TYR A 435 -2.62 -15.91 -29.72
N VAL A 436 -3.25 -16.85 -30.42
CA VAL A 436 -2.58 -17.90 -31.19
C VAL A 436 -1.69 -17.30 -32.28
N THR A 437 -2.21 -16.35 -33.07
CA THR A 437 -1.46 -15.65 -34.11
C THR A 437 -0.25 -14.92 -33.52
N SER A 438 -0.43 -14.23 -32.39
CA SER A 438 0.67 -13.52 -31.73
C SER A 438 1.76 -14.48 -31.24
N VAL A 439 1.39 -15.59 -30.59
CA VAL A 439 2.35 -16.61 -30.14
C VAL A 439 3.10 -17.22 -31.33
N ASN A 440 2.40 -17.50 -32.43
CA ASN A 440 3.02 -18.02 -33.65
C ASN A 440 3.97 -17.02 -34.31
N ARG A 441 3.76 -15.72 -34.13
CA ARG A 441 4.58 -14.67 -34.73
C ARG A 441 5.83 -14.36 -33.92
N VAL A 442 5.69 -14.16 -32.60
CA VAL A 442 6.78 -13.64 -31.74
C VAL A 442 7.17 -14.57 -30.58
N GLY A 443 6.60 -15.77 -30.51
CA GLY A 443 6.79 -16.67 -29.37
C GLY A 443 5.89 -16.32 -28.19
N VAL A 444 5.93 -17.13 -27.12
CA VAL A 444 5.11 -16.92 -25.92
C VAL A 444 5.76 -15.89 -24.99
N SER A 445 4.98 -14.94 -24.46
CA SER A 445 5.43 -13.92 -23.51
C SER A 445 6.05 -14.46 -22.21
N CYS A 446 5.70 -15.69 -21.83
CA CYS A 446 6.10 -16.35 -20.58
C CYS A 446 5.99 -15.47 -19.31
N SER A 447 4.84 -14.84 -19.15
CA SER A 447 4.38 -14.23 -17.90
C SER A 447 3.87 -15.27 -16.89
N ALA A 448 3.54 -14.80 -15.68
CA ALA A 448 2.89 -15.60 -14.64
C ALA A 448 1.56 -16.21 -15.10
N ASN A 449 0.79 -15.49 -15.93
CA ASN A 449 -0.51 -15.94 -16.43
C ASN A 449 -0.44 -16.65 -17.80
N THR A 450 0.73 -16.74 -18.45
CA THR A 450 0.90 -17.50 -19.71
C THR A 450 1.66 -18.80 -19.47
N CYS A 451 3.00 -18.79 -19.52
CA CYS A 451 3.79 -20.01 -19.25
C CYS A 451 3.63 -20.52 -17.81
N GLY A 452 3.24 -19.65 -16.87
CA GLY A 452 2.92 -20.02 -15.48
C GLY A 452 1.51 -20.57 -15.26
N ASN A 453 0.62 -20.57 -16.26
CA ASN A 453 -0.78 -20.98 -16.11
C ASN A 453 -1.14 -22.13 -17.06
N ALA A 454 -0.88 -23.36 -16.63
CA ALA A 454 -1.19 -24.56 -17.40
C ALA A 454 -2.69 -24.69 -17.74
N LYS A 455 -3.58 -24.27 -16.83
CA LYS A 455 -5.04 -24.33 -17.05
C LYS A 455 -5.47 -23.42 -18.20
N LEU A 456 -4.89 -22.22 -18.31
CA LEU A 456 -5.13 -21.33 -19.44
C LEU A 456 -4.62 -21.94 -20.74
N LEU A 457 -3.40 -22.48 -20.74
CA LEU A 457 -2.82 -23.08 -21.95
C LEU A 457 -3.65 -24.26 -22.46
N ASP A 458 -4.18 -25.09 -21.56
CA ASP A 458 -5.08 -26.19 -21.90
C ASP A 458 -6.42 -25.67 -22.42
N TYR A 459 -6.98 -24.62 -21.82
CA TYR A 459 -8.21 -23.98 -22.31
C TYR A 459 -8.06 -23.42 -23.73
N VAL A 460 -6.95 -22.74 -24.04
CA VAL A 460 -6.68 -22.28 -25.40
C VAL A 460 -6.52 -23.47 -26.36
N ARG A 461 -5.91 -24.58 -25.93
CA ARG A 461 -5.79 -25.81 -26.73
C ARG A 461 -7.16 -26.41 -27.07
N THR A 462 -8.13 -26.32 -26.17
CA THR A 462 -9.49 -26.86 -26.41
C THR A 462 -10.35 -25.93 -27.24
N GLU A 463 -10.25 -24.62 -27.04
CA GLU A 463 -11.06 -23.63 -27.76
C GLU A 463 -10.56 -23.38 -29.18
N ALA A 464 -9.24 -23.29 -29.39
CA ALA A 464 -8.67 -22.86 -30.68
C ALA A 464 -9.09 -23.72 -31.89
N PRO A 465 -9.22 -25.05 -31.80
CA PRO A 465 -9.74 -25.87 -32.91
C PRO A 465 -11.19 -25.57 -33.31
N LEU A 466 -11.98 -24.93 -32.43
CA LEU A 466 -13.38 -24.58 -32.68
C LEU A 466 -13.53 -23.22 -33.37
N ILE A 467 -12.45 -22.45 -33.47
CA ILE A 467 -12.48 -21.09 -33.99
C ILE A 467 -12.25 -21.07 -35.50
N SER A 468 -13.26 -20.61 -36.26
CA SER A 468 -13.15 -20.40 -37.71
C SER A 468 -11.98 -19.49 -38.02
N GLY A 469 -11.10 -19.82 -38.98
CA GLY A 469 -9.95 -18.99 -39.35
C GLY A 469 -8.66 -19.27 -38.57
N LEU A 470 -8.60 -20.36 -37.79
CA LEU A 470 -7.33 -20.96 -37.33
C LEU A 470 -7.12 -22.31 -38.04
N GLY A 471 -6.11 -22.38 -38.90
CA GLY A 471 -5.79 -23.60 -39.65
C GLY A 471 -5.05 -24.65 -38.81
N GLN A 472 -5.11 -25.93 -39.23
CA GLN A 472 -4.42 -27.02 -38.54
C GLN A 472 -2.91 -26.77 -38.38
N MET A 473 -2.26 -26.17 -39.39
CA MET A 473 -0.84 -25.80 -39.32
C MET A 473 -0.55 -24.72 -38.28
N GLU A 474 -1.43 -23.72 -38.15
CA GLU A 474 -1.27 -22.66 -37.14
C GLU A 474 -1.40 -23.22 -35.73
N LEU A 475 -2.37 -24.12 -35.52
CA LEU A 475 -2.57 -24.80 -34.25
C LEU A 475 -1.38 -25.69 -33.88
N GLN A 476 -0.83 -26.44 -34.86
CA GLN A 476 0.38 -27.23 -34.65
C GLN A 476 1.58 -26.36 -34.28
N LYS A 477 1.80 -25.25 -34.98
CA LYS A 477 2.88 -24.30 -34.68
C LYS A 477 2.72 -23.71 -33.27
N TYR A 478 1.50 -23.35 -32.89
CA TYR A 478 1.19 -22.82 -31.57
C TYR A 478 1.54 -23.85 -30.49
N MET A 479 1.12 -25.10 -30.69
CA MET A 479 1.40 -26.19 -29.75
C MET A 479 2.87 -26.50 -29.60
N GLN A 480 3.63 -26.51 -30.70
CA GLN A 480 5.08 -26.67 -30.64
C GLN A 480 5.75 -25.51 -29.91
N THR A 481 5.32 -24.27 -30.19
CA THR A 481 5.89 -23.06 -29.58
C THR A 481 5.65 -23.02 -28.08
N VAL A 482 4.41 -23.27 -27.65
CA VAL A 482 4.05 -23.34 -26.22
C VAL A 482 4.77 -24.48 -25.52
N THR A 483 4.77 -25.69 -26.09
CA THR A 483 5.44 -26.85 -25.48
C THR A 483 6.93 -26.58 -25.30
N ARG A 484 7.62 -26.06 -26.32
CA ARG A 484 9.04 -25.72 -26.23
C ARG A 484 9.31 -24.70 -25.11
N ALA A 485 8.44 -23.72 -24.95
CA ALA A 485 8.59 -22.68 -23.92
C ALA A 485 8.34 -23.20 -22.50
N THR A 486 7.47 -24.21 -22.33
CA THR A 486 7.10 -24.74 -21.00
C THR A 486 7.89 -25.98 -20.58
N THR A 487 8.39 -26.80 -21.52
CA THR A 487 9.17 -28.02 -21.23
C THR A 487 10.68 -27.82 -21.28
N GLY A 488 11.17 -26.74 -21.89
CA GLY A 488 12.61 -26.41 -22.00
C GLY A 488 13.26 -25.86 -20.72
N ARG A 489 12.52 -25.78 -19.60
CA ARG A 489 13.11 -25.51 -18.29
C ARG A 489 13.49 -26.85 -17.66
N PRO A 490 14.75 -27.05 -17.21
CA PRO A 490 15.03 -28.14 -16.29
C PRO A 490 14.00 -28.04 -15.17
N ALA A 491 13.39 -29.16 -14.80
CA ALA A 491 12.64 -29.24 -13.57
C ALA A 491 13.56 -28.74 -12.45
N SER A 492 13.36 -27.51 -11.98
CA SER A 492 13.77 -27.16 -10.63
C SER A 492 13.15 -28.25 -9.77
N GLN A 493 14.01 -29.04 -9.13
CA GLN A 493 13.66 -30.32 -8.53
C GLN A 493 12.29 -30.29 -7.83
N PRO A 494 11.42 -31.29 -8.03
CA PRO A 494 10.29 -31.51 -7.15
C PRO A 494 10.82 -31.95 -5.79
N GLY A 495 11.12 -30.98 -4.93
CA GLY A 495 11.92 -31.20 -3.73
C GLY A 495 12.11 -29.96 -2.85
N SER A 496 11.06 -29.17 -2.60
CA SER A 496 10.81 -28.72 -1.23
C SER A 496 9.31 -28.79 -1.01
N ARG A 497 8.89 -29.85 -0.32
CA ARG A 497 7.52 -30.00 0.10
C ARG A 497 7.17 -28.82 1.00
N ILE A 498 6.01 -28.24 0.75
CA ILE A 498 5.22 -27.60 1.79
C ILE A 498 4.76 -28.73 2.73
N THR A 499 5.67 -29.19 3.58
CA THR A 499 5.42 -29.97 4.78
C THR A 499 6.55 -29.67 5.76
N GLU A 500 6.56 -28.45 6.30
CA GLU A 500 7.15 -28.17 7.61
C GLU A 500 6.49 -26.93 8.21
N VAL A 501 5.15 -27.00 8.35
CA VAL A 501 4.46 -26.30 9.45
C VAL A 501 4.61 -27.17 10.68
N SER A 502 5.85 -27.32 11.18
CA SER A 502 6.15 -27.76 12.53
C SER A 502 7.65 -27.62 12.79
N ARG A 503 7.99 -26.74 13.72
CA ARG A 503 9.36 -26.40 14.19
C ARG A 503 10.15 -25.41 13.35
N TRP A 504 9.60 -24.21 13.19
CA TRP A 504 10.43 -23.05 13.51
C TRP A 504 10.64 -23.05 15.03
N GLN A 505 11.79 -23.57 15.48
CA GLN A 505 12.29 -23.16 16.79
C GLN A 505 12.60 -21.67 16.68
N SER A 506 12.07 -20.89 17.62
CA SER A 506 12.35 -19.47 17.79
C SER A 506 13.85 -19.21 17.62
N PRO A 507 14.27 -18.05 17.07
CA PRO A 507 15.65 -17.62 17.23
C PRO A 507 15.96 -17.64 18.73
N PRO A 508 17.09 -18.23 19.16
CA PRO A 508 17.46 -18.14 20.56
C PRO A 508 17.57 -16.67 20.92
N ALA A 509 17.04 -16.31 22.10
CA ALA A 509 17.21 -15.00 22.68
C ALA A 509 18.69 -14.58 22.54
N MET A 510 18.93 -13.37 22.05
CA MET A 510 20.28 -12.80 22.05
C MET A 510 20.75 -12.69 23.50
N ASN A 511 21.44 -13.71 23.98
CA ASN A 511 22.27 -13.65 25.16
C ASN A 511 23.54 -14.47 24.91
N GLN A 512 24.63 -13.71 24.82
CA GLN A 512 26.06 -14.06 24.90
C GLN A 512 26.75 -14.69 23.69
N PRO A 513 28.03 -14.33 23.44
CA PRO A 513 28.73 -14.59 22.19
C PRO A 513 29.39 -15.98 22.21
N ALA A 514 29.04 -16.82 21.23
CA ALA A 514 29.68 -18.12 21.03
C ALA A 514 30.96 -17.99 20.20
N GLN A 515 32.02 -18.63 20.69
CA GLN A 515 33.38 -18.63 20.17
C GLN A 515 33.52 -19.41 18.84
N ASN A 516 34.22 -18.77 17.89
CA ASN A 516 35.11 -19.30 16.85
C ASN A 516 34.80 -20.63 16.12
N ARG A 517 34.54 -20.51 14.81
CA ARG A 517 35.24 -21.30 13.78
C ARG A 517 35.74 -20.35 12.68
N ALA A 518 37.06 -20.21 12.61
CA ALA A 518 37.78 -19.26 11.78
C ALA A 518 37.82 -19.68 10.30
N SER A 519 37.17 -18.90 9.44
CA SER A 519 37.60 -18.71 8.05
C SER A 519 38.60 -17.55 8.02
N LYS A 520 39.70 -17.70 7.27
CA LYS A 520 40.76 -16.67 7.15
C LYS A 520 40.20 -15.40 6.48
N VAL A 521 39.73 -14.46 7.28
CA VAL A 521 39.37 -13.11 6.86
C VAL A 521 40.65 -12.28 6.81
N GLN A 522 40.91 -11.60 5.68
CA GLN A 522 41.99 -10.61 5.62
C GLN A 522 41.61 -9.41 6.52
N PRO A 523 42.50 -8.97 7.42
CA PRO A 523 42.21 -7.83 8.28
C PRO A 523 42.21 -6.54 7.44
N VAL A 524 41.05 -5.89 7.39
CA VAL A 524 40.93 -4.50 6.93
C VAL A 524 40.93 -3.60 8.16
N THR A 525 41.81 -2.61 8.16
CA THR A 525 41.84 -1.56 9.19
C THR A 525 40.75 -0.53 8.88
N GLY A 526 39.90 -0.27 9.88
CA GLY A 526 38.86 0.75 9.84
C GLY A 526 38.72 1.41 11.21
N TYR A 527 38.16 2.61 11.24
CA TYR A 527 37.89 3.31 12.49
C TYR A 527 36.67 2.70 13.19
N ARG A 528 36.80 2.43 14.49
CA ARG A 528 35.68 2.06 15.35
C ARG A 528 34.92 3.34 15.73
N MET A 529 33.63 3.40 15.43
CA MET A 529 32.75 4.43 15.97
C MET A 529 32.52 4.12 17.45
N GLU A 530 32.99 5.01 18.33
CA GLU A 530 32.68 4.98 19.75
C GLU A 530 31.72 6.12 20.06
N GLU A 531 30.66 5.79 20.79
CA GLU A 531 29.73 6.79 21.30
C GLU A 531 30.46 7.65 22.33
N LYS A 532 30.70 8.92 21.97
CA LYS A 532 31.23 9.91 22.89
C LYS A 532 30.07 10.77 23.36
N ILE A 533 29.50 10.42 24.51
CA ILE A 533 28.58 11.29 25.22
C ILE A 533 29.38 12.52 25.65
N LEU A 534 29.21 13.62 24.93
CA LEU A 534 29.74 14.91 25.34
C LEU A 534 28.85 15.42 26.48
N SER A 535 29.32 15.26 27.71
CA SER A 535 28.74 15.99 28.84
C SER A 535 28.90 17.48 28.55
N ALA A 536 27.79 18.21 28.45
CA ALA A 536 27.84 19.66 28.44
C ALA A 536 28.55 20.10 29.73
N PRO A 537 29.53 21.02 29.67
CA PRO A 537 30.14 21.55 30.89
C PRO A 537 29.03 22.15 31.75
N ALA A 538 29.11 21.89 33.05
CA ALA A 538 28.20 22.46 34.04
C ALA A 538 28.08 23.98 33.80
N GLN A 539 26.84 24.48 33.73
CA GLN A 539 26.59 25.92 33.71
C GLN A 539 27.28 26.52 34.92
N SER A 540 28.35 27.27 34.69
CA SER A 540 28.87 28.17 35.71
C SER A 540 27.79 29.22 35.96
N SER A 541 27.42 29.36 37.22
CA SER A 541 26.58 30.44 37.72
C SER A 541 27.20 31.77 37.28
N SER A 542 26.55 32.44 36.33
CA SER A 542 26.94 33.77 35.87
C SER A 542 26.29 34.83 36.75
N ASP A 543 26.67 34.85 38.02
CA ASP A 543 26.53 36.07 38.81
C ASP A 543 27.82 36.88 38.66
N ASN A 544 27.66 38.09 38.12
CA ASN A 544 28.68 39.13 37.87
C ASN A 544 29.40 39.11 36.51
N LEU A 545 28.72 39.57 35.46
CA LEU A 545 29.37 40.33 34.39
C LEU A 545 28.68 41.68 34.22
N HIS A 546 29.28 42.73 34.78
CA HIS A 546 29.02 44.10 34.35
C HIS A 546 29.59 44.30 32.93
N PRO A 547 28.81 44.85 31.98
CA PRO A 547 29.30 45.07 30.61
C PRO A 547 30.34 46.19 30.57
N GLN A 548 31.56 45.84 30.13
CA GLN A 548 32.64 46.79 29.85
C GLN A 548 32.27 47.64 28.60
N PRO A 549 32.33 48.98 28.67
CA PRO A 549 31.85 49.90 27.62
C PRO A 549 32.57 49.74 26.27
N TYR A 550 33.75 49.10 26.25
CA TYR A 550 34.54 48.87 25.05
C TYR A 550 33.94 47.81 24.09
N GLY A 551 33.10 46.90 24.59
CA GLY A 551 32.47 45.87 23.75
C GLY A 551 31.47 46.45 22.74
N TYR A 552 30.74 47.50 23.14
CA TYR A 552 29.78 48.18 22.26
C TYR A 552 30.47 49.02 21.18
N LEU A 553 31.63 49.60 21.46
CA LEU A 553 32.42 50.35 20.46
C LEU A 553 32.98 49.43 19.37
N LEU A 554 33.39 48.21 19.74
CA LEU A 554 33.85 47.19 18.79
C LEU A 554 32.72 46.70 17.88
N LEU A 555 31.52 46.49 18.45
CA LEU A 555 30.33 46.11 17.66
C LEU A 555 29.90 47.22 16.70
N ALA A 556 29.89 48.47 17.15
CA ALA A 556 29.55 49.62 16.32
C ALA A 556 30.57 49.82 15.17
N GLY A 557 31.85 49.61 15.43
CA GLY A 557 32.90 49.66 14.41
C GLY A 557 32.74 48.60 13.32
N LEU A 558 32.39 47.36 13.70
CA LEU A 558 32.17 46.26 12.74
C LEU A 558 30.93 46.48 11.87
N VAL A 559 29.85 47.02 12.45
CA VAL A 559 28.64 47.39 11.70
C VAL A 559 28.93 48.55 10.73
N GLY A 560 29.67 49.57 11.19
CA GLY A 560 30.09 50.69 10.34
C GLY A 560 30.95 50.25 9.15
N ALA A 561 31.91 49.36 9.38
CA ALA A 561 32.76 48.81 8.32
C ALA A 561 31.96 47.97 7.30
N GLY A 562 30.93 47.24 7.75
CA GLY A 562 30.02 46.50 6.88
C GLY A 562 29.21 47.41 5.95
N ILE A 563 28.68 48.52 6.47
CA ILE A 563 27.90 49.49 5.70
C ILE A 563 28.76 50.18 4.64
N VAL A 564 29.99 50.59 4.99
CA VAL A 564 30.93 51.23 4.03
C VAL A 564 31.30 50.26 2.89
N ARG A 565 31.50 48.98 3.21
CA ARG A 565 31.82 47.94 2.22
C ARG A 565 30.67 47.69 1.25
N GLU A 566 29.43 47.72 1.73
CA GLU A 566 28.24 47.47 0.91
C GLU A 566 27.90 48.67 0.01
N VAL A 567 28.06 49.90 0.52
CA VAL A 567 27.88 51.13 -0.28
C VAL A 567 28.95 51.24 -1.36
N GLY A 568 30.20 50.82 -1.09
CA GLY A 568 31.29 50.81 -2.07
C GLY A 568 31.10 49.82 -3.24
N ARG A 569 30.35 48.74 -3.05
CA ARG A 569 30.04 47.76 -4.11
C ARG A 569 28.94 48.20 -5.09
N SER A 570 28.14 49.20 -4.72
CA SER A 570 27.02 49.70 -5.54
C SER A 570 27.41 50.68 -6.65
N LYS A 571 28.70 51.03 -6.81
CA LYS A 571 29.18 52.06 -7.74
C LYS A 571 30.10 51.59 -8.88
N THR A 572 29.98 50.34 -9.32
CA THR A 572 30.64 49.88 -10.56
C THR A 572 29.58 49.60 -11.63
N PRO A 573 29.48 50.42 -12.71
CA PRO A 573 28.59 50.12 -13.81
C PRO A 573 29.17 48.99 -14.67
N ALA A 574 28.29 48.10 -15.11
CA ALA A 574 28.60 46.98 -15.98
C ALA A 574 29.22 47.45 -17.31
N ARG A 575 30.27 46.75 -17.74
CA ARG A 575 30.69 46.66 -19.15
C ARG A 575 30.77 45.19 -19.51
#